data_AF-A0A7S4MS21-F1
#
_entry.id   AF-A0A7S4MS21-F1
#
_cell.length_a   1.000
_cell.length_b   1.000
_cell.length_c   1.000
_cell.angle_alpha   90.00
_cell.angle_beta   90.00
_cell.angle_gamma   90.00
#
_symmetry.space_group_name_H-M   'P 1'
#
loop_
_entity.id
_entity.type
_entity.pdbx_description
1 polymer ?
#
loop_
_entity_poly.entity_id
_entity_poly.type
_entity_poly.pdbx_seq_one_letter_code
_entity_poly.pdbx_strand_id
1 'polypeptide(L)'
;ARFIQQTDRDNSMQFSVLLKTPQSRISYYYSTLDKILCYTSMSHKDYPSLKVGREHMKSVCEYLAEKKTEAVHMAEIQVFQASVKGIPFNLAHPKRKILLQGDLSRQTTNGSEIR
;
A
#
# COMPACT_ATOMS: atom_id res chain seq x y z
N ALA A 1 -4.42 1.59 39.56
CA ALA A 1 -4.88 1.92 38.19
C ALA A 1 -3.86 1.66 37.06
N ARG A 2 -2.53 1.70 37.29
CA ARG A 2 -1.52 1.48 36.22
C ARG A 2 -1.56 0.10 35.55
N PHE A 3 -1.80 -0.98 36.31
CA PHE A 3 -1.82 -2.35 35.78
C PHE A 3 -2.97 -2.62 34.80
N ILE A 4 -4.14 -1.99 35.00
CA ILE A 4 -5.30 -2.09 34.10
C ILE A 4 -5.00 -1.37 32.77
N GLN A 5 -4.40 -0.17 32.84
CA GLN A 5 -3.99 0.58 31.65
C GLN A 5 -2.89 -0.13 30.84
N GLN A 6 -2.04 -0.91 31.49
CA GLN A 6 -0.99 -1.70 30.85
C GLN A 6 -1.57 -2.91 30.11
N THR A 7 -2.50 -3.64 30.74
CA THR A 7 -3.19 -4.78 30.11
C THR A 7 -4.06 -4.34 28.93
N ASP A 8 -4.75 -3.21 29.02
CA ASP A 8 -5.52 -2.65 27.90
C ASP A 8 -4.62 -2.24 26.72
N ARG A 9 -3.43 -1.68 26.99
CA ARG A 9 -2.45 -1.36 25.94
C ARG A 9 -1.90 -2.61 25.28
N ASP A 10 -1.52 -3.63 26.05
CA ASP A 10 -0.99 -4.88 25.52
C ASP A 10 -2.02 -5.62 24.67
N ASN A 11 -3.29 -5.63 25.10
CA ASN A 11 -4.40 -6.18 24.33
C ASN A 11 -4.66 -5.40 23.03
N SER A 12 -4.58 -4.07 23.06
CA SER A 12 -4.74 -3.25 21.85
C SER A 12 -3.61 -3.48 20.83
N MET A 13 -2.38 -3.66 21.31
CA MET A 13 -1.24 -4.01 20.46
C MET A 13 -1.42 -5.40 19.85
N GLN A 14 -1.79 -6.41 20.64
CA GLN A 14 -2.07 -7.75 20.13
C GLN A 14 -3.17 -7.77 19.07
N PHE A 15 -4.27 -7.03 19.29
CA PHE A 15 -5.35 -6.97 18.32
C PHE A 15 -4.91 -6.36 16.98
N SER A 16 -4.14 -5.26 17.02
CA SER A 16 -3.61 -4.64 15.79
C SER A 16 -2.67 -5.58 15.00
N VAL A 17 -1.95 -6.45 15.69
CA VAL A 17 -1.08 -7.48 15.08
C VAL A 17 -1.92 -8.60 14.46
N LEU A 18 -2.97 -9.06 15.16
CA LEU A 18 -3.91 -10.05 14.63
C LEU A 18 -4.58 -9.56 13.34
N LEU A 19 -5.01 -8.29 13.30
CA LEU A 19 -5.61 -7.70 12.10
C LEU A 19 -4.64 -7.61 10.90
N LYS A 20 -3.33 -7.53 11.15
CA LYS A 20 -2.30 -7.51 10.09
C LYS A 20 -1.91 -8.90 9.59
N THR A 21 -2.21 -9.93 10.36
CA THR A 21 -1.78 -11.32 10.11
C THR A 21 -2.22 -11.85 8.74
N PRO A 22 -3.48 -11.63 8.28
CA PRO A 22 -3.90 -12.10 6.96
C PRO A 22 -3.07 -11.49 5.82
N GLN A 23 -2.77 -10.21 5.91
CA GLN A 23 -1.93 -9.52 4.93
C GLN A 23 -0.51 -10.12 4.89
N SER A 24 0.09 -10.38 6.06
CA SER A 24 1.43 -10.98 6.15
C SER A 24 1.44 -12.41 5.62
N ARG A 25 0.35 -13.15 5.85
CA ARG A 25 0.23 -14.56 5.46
C ARG A 25 0.20 -14.74 3.95
N ILE A 26 -0.46 -13.85 3.21
CA ILE A 26 -0.51 -13.90 1.74
C ILE A 26 0.88 -13.75 1.14
N SER A 27 1.67 -12.77 1.59
CA SER A 27 3.06 -12.59 1.14
C SER A 27 3.95 -13.78 1.50
N TYR A 28 3.72 -14.39 2.67
CA TYR A 28 4.46 -15.57 3.11
C TYR A 28 4.25 -16.78 2.19
N TYR A 29 3.02 -17.02 1.69
CA TYR A 29 2.76 -18.11 0.76
C TYR A 29 3.57 -17.99 -0.53
N TYR A 30 3.65 -16.77 -1.10
CA TYR A 30 4.49 -16.51 -2.26
C TYR A 30 5.97 -16.84 -1.96
N SER A 31 6.54 -16.28 -0.89
CA SER A 31 7.94 -16.53 -0.52
C SER A 31 8.23 -18.00 -0.21
N THR A 32 7.24 -18.73 0.29
CA THR A 32 7.38 -20.16 0.59
C THR A 32 7.39 -20.99 -0.67
N LEU A 33 6.47 -20.73 -1.61
CA LEU A 33 6.43 -21.40 -2.91
C LEU A 33 7.68 -21.10 -3.74
N ASP A 34 8.17 -19.86 -3.68
CA ASP A 34 9.41 -19.46 -4.36
C ASP A 34 10.61 -20.26 -3.85
N LYS A 35 10.76 -20.36 -2.51
CA LYS A 35 11.79 -21.19 -1.89
C LYS A 35 11.66 -22.66 -2.24
N ILE A 36 10.46 -23.23 -2.16
CA ILE A 36 10.23 -24.65 -2.50
C ILE A 36 10.64 -24.92 -3.95
N LEU A 37 10.28 -24.02 -4.87
CA LEU A 37 10.60 -24.16 -6.28
C LEU A 37 12.12 -24.13 -6.54
N CYS A 38 12.89 -23.32 -5.81
CA CYS A 38 14.36 -23.31 -5.89
C CYS A 38 15.01 -24.65 -5.54
N TYR A 39 14.39 -25.42 -4.64
CA TYR A 39 14.89 -26.74 -4.21
C TYR A 39 14.19 -27.92 -4.90
N THR A 40 13.27 -27.65 -5.84
CA THR A 40 12.55 -28.69 -6.59
C THR A 40 13.18 -28.85 -7.97
N SER A 41 13.62 -30.07 -8.31
CA SER A 41 14.14 -30.38 -9.64
C SER A 41 13.07 -30.16 -10.72
N MET A 42 13.48 -29.70 -11.90
CA MET A 42 12.59 -29.51 -13.05
C MET A 42 11.93 -30.82 -13.52
N SER A 43 12.58 -31.96 -13.26
CA SER A 43 12.05 -33.29 -13.57
C SER A 43 11.05 -33.82 -12.53
N HIS A 44 10.86 -33.11 -11.42
CA HIS A 44 9.93 -33.51 -10.37
C HIS A 44 8.48 -33.31 -10.84
N LYS A 45 7.61 -34.29 -10.58
CA LYS A 45 6.19 -34.28 -10.97
C LYS A 45 5.44 -33.00 -10.56
N ASP A 46 5.79 -32.42 -9.42
CA ASP A 46 5.10 -31.26 -8.86
C ASP A 46 5.71 -29.92 -9.32
N TYR A 47 6.87 -29.93 -9.99
CA TYR A 47 7.53 -28.71 -10.47
C TYR A 47 6.62 -27.81 -11.34
N PRO A 48 5.91 -28.32 -12.37
CA PRO A 48 5.03 -27.46 -13.18
C PRO A 48 3.89 -26.84 -12.35
N SER A 49 3.28 -27.62 -11.46
CA SER A 49 2.20 -27.14 -10.57
C SER A 49 2.70 -26.08 -9.59
N LEU A 50 3.87 -26.28 -8.98
CA LEU A 50 4.51 -25.33 -8.07
C LEU A 50 4.86 -24.02 -8.79
N LYS A 51 5.36 -24.11 -10.04
CA LYS A 51 5.66 -22.94 -10.86
C LYS A 51 4.40 -22.11 -11.13
N VAL A 52 3.31 -22.74 -11.55
CA VAL A 52 2.02 -22.05 -11.78
C VAL A 52 1.48 -21.44 -10.49
N GLY A 53 1.49 -22.19 -9.38
CA GLY A 53 1.05 -21.68 -8.08
C GLY A 53 1.85 -20.47 -7.60
N ARG A 54 3.18 -20.48 -7.81
CA ARG A 54 4.05 -19.35 -7.48
C ARG A 54 3.73 -18.11 -8.30
N GLU A 55 3.48 -18.24 -9.60
CA GLU A 55 3.07 -17.11 -10.46
C GLU A 55 1.70 -16.54 -10.05
N HIS A 56 0.72 -17.39 -9.74
CA HIS A 56 -0.58 -16.93 -9.24
C HIS A 56 -0.44 -16.17 -7.92
N MET A 57 0.33 -16.70 -6.97
CA MET A 57 0.58 -16.03 -5.70
C MET A 57 1.35 -14.71 -5.87
N LYS A 58 2.25 -14.64 -6.86
CA LYS A 58 2.94 -13.40 -7.22
C LYS A 58 1.96 -12.33 -7.68
N SER A 59 1.07 -12.68 -8.61
CA SER A 59 0.02 -11.77 -9.12
C SER A 59 -0.88 -11.25 -7.99
N VAL A 60 -1.28 -12.12 -7.06
CA VAL A 60 -2.08 -11.70 -5.89
C VAL A 60 -1.30 -10.72 -5.00
N CYS A 61 -0.02 -10.97 -4.76
CA CYS A 61 0.82 -10.05 -3.97
C CYS A 61 0.97 -8.68 -4.65
N GLU A 62 1.19 -8.66 -5.97
CA GLU A 62 1.31 -7.44 -6.77
C GLU A 62 0.01 -6.63 -6.73
N TYR A 63 -1.13 -7.29 -6.91
CA TYR A 63 -2.45 -6.64 -6.82
C TYR A 63 -2.68 -6.00 -5.44
N LEU A 64 -2.37 -6.70 -4.35
CA LEU A 64 -2.51 -6.15 -3.00
C LEU A 64 -1.59 -4.96 -2.75
N ALA A 65 -0.36 -5.01 -3.28
CA ALA A 65 0.58 -3.90 -3.19
C ALA A 65 0.09 -2.66 -3.94
N GLU A 66 -0.48 -2.85 -5.14
CA GLU A 66 -1.10 -1.77 -5.91
C GLU A 66 -2.29 -1.15 -5.15
N LYS A 67 -3.21 -1.97 -4.61
CA LYS A 67 -4.36 -1.48 -3.84
C LYS A 67 -3.97 -0.74 -2.57
N LYS A 68 -2.92 -1.20 -1.88
CA LYS A 68 -2.36 -0.47 -0.73
C LYS A 68 -1.84 0.90 -1.17
N THR A 69 -1.14 0.96 -2.29
CA THR A 69 -0.57 2.19 -2.84
C THR A 69 -1.67 3.17 -3.26
N GLU A 70 -2.70 2.69 -3.95
CA GLU A 70 -3.90 3.48 -4.28
C GLU A 70 -4.55 4.08 -3.03
N ALA A 71 -4.73 3.29 -1.97
CA ALA A 71 -5.35 3.75 -0.73
C ALA A 71 -4.52 4.84 -0.04
N VAL A 72 -3.20 4.72 -0.03
CA VAL A 72 -2.28 5.74 0.52
C VAL A 72 -2.39 7.04 -0.27
N HIS A 73 -2.28 6.98 -1.60
CA HIS A 73 -2.40 8.17 -2.44
C HIS A 73 -3.77 8.86 -2.30
N MET A 74 -4.84 8.07 -2.20
CA MET A 74 -6.18 8.63 -1.95
C MET A 74 -6.25 9.38 -0.62
N ALA A 75 -5.68 8.82 0.45
CA ALA A 75 -5.65 9.48 1.75
C ALA A 75 -4.84 10.78 1.71
N GLU A 76 -3.69 10.79 1.03
CA GLU A 76 -2.87 12.01 0.85
C GLU A 76 -3.63 13.10 0.09
N ILE A 77 -4.32 12.74 -1.00
CA ILE A 77 -5.12 13.69 -1.77
C ILE A 77 -6.28 14.24 -0.95
N GLN A 78 -6.92 13.43 -0.10
CA GLN A 78 -7.99 13.89 0.78
C GLN A 78 -7.47 14.94 1.77
N VAL A 79 -6.29 14.71 2.35
CA VAL A 79 -5.64 15.68 3.23
C VAL A 79 -5.30 16.98 2.47
N PHE A 80 -4.76 16.87 1.25
CA PHE A 80 -4.47 18.02 0.39
C PHE A 80 -5.73 18.80 -0.01
N GLN A 81 -6.81 18.11 -0.37
CA GLN A 81 -8.06 18.77 -0.73
C GLN A 81 -8.66 19.54 0.46
N ALA A 82 -8.46 19.05 1.68
CA ALA A 82 -8.89 19.76 2.88
C ALA A 82 -8.09 21.06 3.14
N SER A 83 -6.84 21.15 2.67
CA SER A 83 -6.00 22.33 2.88
C SER A 83 -6.21 23.44 1.83
N VAL A 84 -6.74 23.11 0.66
CA VAL A 84 -6.96 24.07 -0.43
C VAL A 84 -8.41 24.53 -0.48
N LYS A 85 -8.64 25.86 -0.42
CA LYS A 85 -9.97 26.46 -0.54
C LYS A 85 -10.34 26.75 -2.00
N GLY A 86 -11.62 26.61 -2.34
CA GLY A 86 -12.16 27.08 -3.61
C GLY A 86 -12.02 26.12 -4.80
N ILE A 87 -11.74 24.83 -4.57
CA ILE A 87 -11.70 23.84 -5.66
C ILE A 87 -13.13 23.42 -6.04
N PRO A 88 -13.54 23.53 -7.32
CA PRO A 88 -14.91 23.22 -7.73
C PRO A 88 -15.17 21.73 -7.98
N PHE A 89 -14.18 20.86 -7.78
CA PHE A 89 -14.29 19.41 -8.02
C PHE A 89 -13.51 18.59 -6.99
N ASN A 90 -13.90 17.34 -6.83
CA ASN A 90 -13.23 16.40 -5.94
C ASN A 90 -11.88 15.97 -6.55
N LEU A 91 -10.78 16.16 -5.81
CA LEU A 91 -9.45 15.72 -6.19
C LEU A 91 -9.26 14.24 -5.88
N ALA A 92 -9.87 13.71 -4.82
CA ALA A 92 -9.72 12.33 -4.38
C ALA A 92 -10.35 11.36 -5.38
N HIS A 93 -9.50 10.72 -6.19
CA HIS A 93 -9.91 9.72 -7.17
C HIS A 93 -8.89 8.57 -7.21
N PRO A 94 -9.30 7.29 -7.33
CA PRO A 94 -8.38 6.14 -7.25
C PRO A 94 -7.22 6.16 -8.25
N LYS A 95 -7.44 6.73 -9.44
CA LYS A 95 -6.42 6.86 -10.49
C LYS A 95 -5.51 8.09 -10.37
N ARG A 96 -5.69 8.93 -9.35
CA ARG A 96 -4.90 10.15 -9.17
C ARG A 96 -3.85 9.94 -8.08
N LYS A 97 -2.67 10.51 -8.31
CA LYS A 97 -1.55 10.51 -7.36
C LYS A 97 -0.84 11.85 -7.41
N ILE A 98 -0.32 12.28 -6.28
CA ILE A 98 0.56 13.44 -6.21
C ILE A 98 1.93 12.98 -6.73
N LEU A 99 2.41 13.62 -7.80
CA LEU A 99 3.69 13.26 -8.42
C LEU A 99 4.85 14.09 -7.87
N LEU A 100 4.60 15.36 -7.59
CA LEU A 100 5.60 16.33 -7.17
C LEU A 100 4.91 17.43 -6.36
N GLN A 101 5.58 17.87 -5.29
CA GLN A 101 5.19 19.02 -4.50
C GLN A 101 6.44 19.87 -4.26
N GLY A 102 6.31 21.18 -4.45
CA GLY A 102 7.40 22.14 -4.23
C GLY A 102 6.94 23.56 -4.51
N ASP A 103 7.69 24.53 -4.00
CA ASP A 103 7.41 25.95 -4.19
C ASP A 103 7.85 26.39 -5.59
N LEU A 104 6.98 27.07 -6.31
CA LEU A 104 7.22 27.54 -7.66
C LEU A 104 6.89 29.03 -7.78
N SER A 105 7.81 29.81 -8.36
CA SER A 105 7.55 31.19 -8.74
C SER A 105 6.89 31.24 -10.11
N ARG A 106 5.62 31.68 -10.16
CA ARG A 106 4.90 31.85 -11.42
C ARG A 106 5.10 33.27 -11.96
N GLN A 107 5.71 33.40 -13.13
CA GLN A 107 5.73 34.66 -13.88
C GLN A 107 4.61 34.63 -14.94
N THR A 108 3.60 35.49 -14.78
CA THR A 108 2.57 35.70 -15.80
C THR A 108 3.03 36.76 -16.80
N THR A 109 2.80 36.52 -18.08
CA THR A 109 3.15 37.43 -19.20
C THR A 109 2.52 38.82 -19.09
N ASN A 110 1.51 38.98 -18.23
CA ASN A 110 0.85 40.25 -17.95
C ASN A 110 1.35 40.86 -16.62
N GLY A 111 2.65 41.18 -16.53
CA GLY A 111 3.24 42.23 -15.68
C GLY A 111 2.81 42.39 -14.20
N SER A 112 2.20 41.38 -13.58
CA SER A 112 1.66 41.47 -12.22
C SER A 112 2.14 40.26 -11.44
N GLU A 113 3.21 40.44 -10.66
CA GLU A 113 3.63 39.48 -9.64
C GLU A 113 2.51 39.36 -8.61
N ILE A 114 1.89 38.19 -8.50
CA ILE A 114 0.98 37.87 -7.40
C ILE A 114 1.83 37.12 -6.37
N ARG A 115 2.13 37.80 -5.26
CA ARG A 115 2.74 37.22 -4.05
C ARG A 115 1.74 36.44 -3.23
#